data_AF-A0A482D3J3-F1
#
_entry.id   AF-A0A482D3J3-F1
#
_cell.length_a   1.000
_cell.length_b   1.000
_cell.length_c   1.000
_cell.angle_alpha   90.00
_cell.angle_beta   90.00
_cell.angle_gamma   90.00
#
_symmetry.space_group_name_H-M   'P 1'
#
loop_
_entity.id
_entity.type
_entity.pdbx_description
1 polymer ?
#
loop_
_entity_poly.entity_id
_entity_poly.type
_entity_poly.pdbx_seq_one_letter_code
_entity_poly.pdbx_strand_id
1 'polypeptide(L)'
;MKQILIGLLGTIGAGKTTVSDYLVKKGFYRVIMGDLVREKATQNGLKLTRENLGKTQEEYRDKYGPDYFIKEAIKRLKDSKKAKLLVDGIRLPIDADRAKFEGAKLILADAPAEIRFERLKQRKREDDAQTIGKFMEQEKAEWKRFDFEKTLEYVDYTLNNSGNLEELYTQINDILSEIDGR
;
A
#
# COMPACT_ATOMS: atom_id res chain seq x y z
N MET A 1 15.41 19.84 -7.37
CA MET A 1 15.37 18.65 -6.49
C MET A 1 14.94 17.45 -7.32
N LYS A 2 15.62 16.32 -7.21
CA LYS A 2 15.21 15.07 -7.87
C LYS A 2 13.85 14.66 -7.33
N GLN A 3 12.93 14.25 -8.19
CA GLN A 3 11.63 13.74 -7.76
C GLN A 3 11.81 12.30 -7.27
N ILE A 4 11.24 11.99 -6.11
CA ILE A 4 11.22 10.66 -5.51
C ILE A 4 9.78 10.18 -5.52
N LEU A 5 9.55 9.01 -6.10
CA LEU A 5 8.27 8.32 -6.08
C LEU A 5 8.45 7.00 -5.31
N ILE A 6 7.68 6.81 -4.25
CA ILE A 6 7.63 5.57 -3.49
C ILE A 6 6.25 4.94 -3.65
N GLY A 7 6.22 3.65 -3.92
CA GLY A 7 5.02 2.82 -3.82
C GLY A 7 5.10 1.91 -2.60
N LEU A 8 4.08 1.95 -1.74
CA LEU A 8 4.08 1.20 -0.49
C LEU A 8 3.12 0.01 -0.55
N LEU A 9 3.68 -1.17 -0.23
CA LEU A 9 3.01 -2.45 -0.12
C LEU A 9 3.12 -2.96 1.32
N GLY A 10 2.33 -3.96 1.68
CA GLY A 10 2.51 -4.63 2.95
C GLY A 10 1.54 -5.78 3.18
N THR A 11 1.99 -6.78 3.92
CA THR A 11 1.15 -7.90 4.34
C THR A 11 0.12 -7.43 5.37
N ILE A 12 -0.92 -8.24 5.58
CA ILE A 12 -2.00 -7.91 6.52
C ILE A 12 -1.40 -7.72 7.93
N GLY A 13 -1.67 -6.58 8.58
CA GLY A 13 -1.19 -6.32 9.93
C GLY A 13 0.29 -5.90 10.03
N ALA A 14 0.99 -5.69 8.91
CA ALA A 14 2.41 -5.31 8.89
C ALA A 14 2.73 -3.89 9.40
N GLY A 15 1.73 -3.07 9.75
CA GLY A 15 1.96 -1.69 10.18
C GLY A 15 2.28 -0.72 9.04
N LYS A 16 1.87 -1.04 7.81
CA LYS A 16 2.01 -0.17 6.63
C LYS A 16 1.54 1.27 6.87
N THR A 17 0.45 1.47 7.62
CA THR A 17 -0.04 2.82 7.97
C THR A 17 1.01 3.62 8.74
N THR A 18 1.71 2.99 9.69
CA THR A 18 2.80 3.63 10.46
C THR A 18 3.94 4.08 9.54
N VAL A 19 4.34 3.24 8.59
CA VAL A 19 5.36 3.58 7.58
C VAL A 19 4.90 4.77 6.73
N SER A 20 3.68 4.70 6.23
CA SER A 20 3.05 5.73 5.41
C SER A 20 2.98 7.08 6.13
N ASP A 21 2.57 7.09 7.40
CA ASP A 21 2.50 8.30 8.23
C ASP A 21 3.89 8.88 8.52
N TYR A 22 4.89 8.03 8.74
CA TYR A 22 6.27 8.48 8.92
C TYR A 22 6.84 9.10 7.64
N LEU A 23 6.58 8.52 6.47
CA LEU A 23 6.98 9.11 5.18
C LEU A 23 6.30 10.48 4.97
N VAL A 24 5.03 10.63 5.33
CA VAL A 24 4.35 11.95 5.30
C VAL A 24 5.08 12.97 6.20
N LYS A 25 5.50 12.57 7.41
CA LYS A 25 6.34 13.43 8.29
C LYS A 25 7.69 13.80 7.67
N LYS A 26 8.24 12.96 6.76
CA LYS A 26 9.45 13.24 5.97
C LYS A 26 9.22 14.11 4.73
N GLY A 27 7.99 14.63 4.57
CA GLY A 27 7.61 15.55 3.52
C GLY A 27 7.04 14.90 2.26
N PHE A 28 6.68 13.62 2.31
CA PHE A 28 6.03 12.95 1.19
C PHE A 28 4.57 13.40 1.06
N TYR A 29 4.18 13.72 -0.18
CA TYR A 29 2.77 13.89 -0.53
C TYR A 29 2.17 12.53 -0.84
N ARG A 30 1.16 12.15 -0.05
CA ARG A 30 0.55 10.82 -0.08
C ARG A 30 -0.76 10.82 -0.85
N VAL A 31 -0.93 9.82 -1.72
CA VAL A 31 -2.21 9.42 -2.28
C VAL A 31 -2.48 7.97 -1.88
N ILE A 32 -3.65 7.70 -1.31
CA ILE A 32 -4.05 6.35 -0.88
C ILE A 32 -4.94 5.75 -1.96
N MET A 33 -4.54 4.60 -2.52
CA MET A 33 -5.28 3.93 -3.60
C MET A 33 -6.72 3.60 -3.19
N GLY A 34 -6.94 3.17 -1.94
CA GLY A 34 -8.25 2.87 -1.41
C GLY A 34 -9.18 4.09 -1.33
N ASP A 35 -8.63 5.29 -1.13
CA ASP A 35 -9.44 6.51 -1.08
C ASP A 35 -9.95 6.91 -2.46
N LEU A 36 -9.15 6.69 -3.51
CA LEU A 36 -9.60 6.89 -4.89
C LEU A 36 -10.81 5.99 -5.23
N VAL A 37 -10.80 4.75 -4.76
CA VAL A 37 -11.95 3.83 -4.92
C VAL A 37 -13.17 4.36 -4.16
N ARG A 38 -12.99 4.83 -2.92
CA ARG A 38 -14.10 5.39 -2.11
C ARG A 38 -14.66 6.65 -2.75
N GLU A 39 -13.82 7.51 -3.31
CA GLU A 39 -14.23 8.69 -4.07
C GLU A 39 -15.13 8.29 -5.24
N LYS A 40 -14.74 7.28 -6.04
CA LYS A 40 -15.58 6.77 -7.15
C LYS A 40 -16.88 6.14 -6.70
N ALA A 41 -16.84 5.33 -5.64
CA ALA A 41 -18.04 4.73 -5.07
C ALA A 41 -19.03 5.80 -4.58
N THR A 42 -18.51 6.85 -3.93
CA THR A 42 -19.32 7.98 -3.45
C THR A 42 -19.90 8.79 -4.61
N GLN A 43 -19.11 9.04 -5.67
CA GLN A 43 -19.57 9.70 -6.90
C GLN A 43 -20.71 8.93 -7.58
N ASN A 44 -20.70 7.60 -7.48
CA ASN A 44 -21.76 6.72 -7.98
C ASN A 44 -22.94 6.54 -6.99
N GLY A 45 -22.96 7.26 -5.86
CA GLY A 45 -24.03 7.17 -4.86
C GLY A 45 -24.05 5.86 -4.05
N LEU A 46 -22.95 5.11 -4.02
CA LEU A 46 -22.86 3.81 -3.35
C LEU A 46 -22.47 3.97 -1.87
N LYS A 47 -23.05 3.11 -1.01
CA LYS A 47 -22.58 2.96 0.37
C LYS A 47 -21.16 2.37 0.38
N LEU A 48 -20.30 2.82 1.29
CA LEU A 48 -18.88 2.39 1.37
C LEU A 48 -18.70 1.01 2.04
N THR A 49 -19.39 0.00 1.51
CA THR A 49 -19.25 -1.40 1.94
C THR A 49 -18.12 -2.08 1.18
N ARG A 50 -17.54 -3.16 1.75
CA ARG A 50 -16.47 -3.93 1.08
C ARG A 50 -16.90 -4.47 -0.29
N GLU A 51 -18.15 -4.89 -0.40
CA GLU A 51 -18.75 -5.36 -1.65
C GLU A 51 -18.81 -4.24 -2.70
N ASN A 52 -19.36 -3.07 -2.34
CA ASN A 52 -19.49 -1.95 -3.27
C ASN A 52 -18.13 -1.41 -3.72
N LEU A 53 -17.14 -1.35 -2.82
CA LEU A 53 -15.79 -0.95 -3.18
C LEU A 53 -15.15 -1.96 -4.14
N GLY A 54 -15.35 -3.26 -3.92
CA GLY A 54 -14.89 -4.30 -4.85
C GLY A 54 -15.50 -4.14 -6.24
N LYS A 55 -16.83 -4.00 -6.32
CA LYS A 55 -17.56 -3.77 -7.59
C LYS A 55 -17.11 -2.48 -8.29
N THR A 56 -16.90 -1.41 -7.53
CA THR A 56 -16.38 -0.14 -8.07
C THR A 56 -14.99 -0.32 -8.66
N GLN A 57 -14.12 -1.11 -8.02
CA GLN A 57 -12.79 -1.38 -8.57
C GLN A 57 -12.86 -2.14 -9.89
N GLU A 58 -13.68 -3.18 -9.94
CA GLU A 58 -13.90 -4.00 -11.13
C GLU A 58 -14.47 -3.16 -12.29
N GLU A 59 -15.57 -2.44 -12.07
CA GLU A 59 -16.23 -1.62 -13.08
C GLU A 59 -15.27 -0.59 -13.72
N TYR A 60 -14.48 0.11 -12.91
CA TYR A 60 -13.56 1.12 -13.42
C TYR A 60 -12.36 0.48 -14.14
N ARG A 61 -11.88 -0.69 -13.70
CA ARG A 61 -10.80 -1.41 -14.38
C ARG A 61 -11.26 -2.00 -15.71
N ASP A 62 -12.49 -2.49 -15.79
CA ASP A 62 -13.08 -3.00 -17.03
C ASP A 62 -13.30 -1.87 -18.04
N LYS A 63 -13.80 -0.72 -17.57
CA LYS A 63 -14.16 0.41 -18.45
C LYS A 63 -12.97 1.25 -18.90
N TYR A 64 -12.00 1.50 -18.02
CA TYR A 64 -10.91 2.46 -18.27
C TYR A 64 -9.52 1.81 -18.29
N GLY A 65 -9.45 0.49 -18.11
CA GLY A 65 -8.24 -0.30 -18.18
C GLY A 65 -7.77 -0.80 -16.80
N PRO A 66 -7.05 -1.94 -16.79
CA PRO A 66 -6.70 -2.65 -15.56
C PRO A 66 -5.76 -1.87 -14.64
N ASP A 67 -5.12 -0.79 -15.10
CA ASP A 67 -4.22 0.08 -14.32
C ASP A 67 -4.85 1.46 -13.98
N TYR A 68 -6.18 1.58 -14.07
CA TYR A 68 -6.88 2.85 -13.88
C TYR A 68 -6.53 3.58 -12.58
N PHE A 69 -6.66 2.90 -11.43
CA PHE A 69 -6.48 3.55 -10.12
C PHE A 69 -5.04 4.00 -9.88
N ILE A 70 -4.04 3.23 -10.33
CA ILE A 70 -2.64 3.62 -10.19
C ILE A 70 -2.31 4.80 -11.09
N LYS A 71 -2.86 4.86 -12.31
CA LYS A 71 -2.73 6.02 -13.21
C LYS A 71 -3.32 7.27 -12.57
N GLU A 72 -4.51 7.16 -11.97
CA GLU A 72 -5.15 8.28 -11.28
C GLU A 72 -4.35 8.73 -10.07
N ALA A 73 -3.78 7.79 -9.29
CA ALA A 73 -2.92 8.11 -8.16
C ALA A 73 -1.66 8.88 -8.61
N ILE A 74 -0.97 8.38 -9.63
CA ILE A 74 0.26 8.99 -10.16
C ILE A 74 -0.02 10.36 -10.76
N LYS A 75 -1.15 10.52 -11.47
CA LYS A 75 -1.60 11.82 -11.98
C LYS A 75 -1.76 12.83 -10.83
N ARG A 76 -2.51 12.48 -9.78
CA ARG A 76 -2.73 13.35 -8.61
C ARG A 76 -1.43 13.68 -7.87
N LEU A 77 -0.50 12.73 -7.80
CA LEU A 77 0.84 12.96 -7.26
C LEU A 77 1.64 13.95 -8.10
N LYS A 78 1.66 13.81 -9.42
CA LYS A 78 2.35 14.73 -10.34
C LYS A 78 1.75 16.14 -10.29
N ASP A 79 0.42 16.25 -10.24
CA ASP A 79 -0.30 17.52 -10.16
C ASP A 79 -0.02 18.30 -8.87
N SER A 80 0.38 17.61 -7.79
CA SER A 80 0.77 18.25 -6.52
C SER A 80 2.03 19.13 -6.63
N LYS A 81 2.84 18.93 -7.68
CA LYS A 81 4.15 19.59 -7.90
C LYS A 81 5.13 19.40 -6.73
N LYS A 82 4.94 18.35 -5.92
CA LYS A 82 5.84 17.99 -4.82
C LYS A 82 6.99 17.12 -5.33
N ALA A 83 8.15 17.24 -4.67
CA ALA A 83 9.32 16.45 -5.02
C ALA A 83 9.28 15.03 -4.43
N LYS A 84 8.63 14.83 -3.28
CA LYS A 84 8.52 13.52 -2.62
C LYS A 84 7.08 13.04 -2.70
N LEU A 85 6.86 11.90 -3.35
CA LEU A 85 5.55 11.37 -3.72
C LEU A 85 5.40 9.95 -3.19
N LEU A 86 4.23 9.64 -2.63
CA LEU A 86 3.92 8.35 -2.04
C LEU A 86 2.58 7.83 -2.57
N VAL A 87 2.59 6.71 -3.28
CA VAL A 87 1.39 5.89 -3.52
C VAL A 87 1.28 4.88 -2.39
N ASP A 88 0.20 4.95 -1.62
CA ASP A 88 -0.06 4.03 -0.52
C ASP A 88 -1.13 2.99 -0.91
N GLY A 89 -0.79 1.71 -0.78
CA GLY A 89 -1.72 0.60 -0.97
C GLY A 89 -1.64 -0.04 -2.35
N ILE A 90 -0.43 -0.19 -2.91
CA ILE A 90 -0.22 -1.05 -4.08
C ILE A 90 -0.42 -2.51 -3.64
N ARG A 91 -1.21 -3.26 -4.40
CA ARG A 91 -1.58 -4.65 -4.08
C ARG A 91 -1.51 -5.60 -5.27
N LEU A 92 -1.73 -5.11 -6.48
CA LEU A 92 -1.77 -5.92 -7.70
C LEU A 92 -0.46 -5.79 -8.49
N PRO A 93 -0.04 -6.84 -9.24
CA PRO A 93 1.16 -6.78 -10.06
C PRO A 93 1.09 -5.67 -11.11
N ILE A 94 -0.07 -5.45 -11.72
CA ILE A 94 -0.27 -4.38 -12.70
C ILE A 94 -0.11 -2.98 -12.11
N ASP A 95 -0.51 -2.79 -10.85
CA ASP A 95 -0.34 -1.51 -10.15
C ASP A 95 1.15 -1.31 -9.79
N ALA A 96 1.85 -2.37 -9.41
CA ALA A 96 3.30 -2.35 -9.13
C ALA A 96 4.12 -2.07 -10.41
N ASP A 97 3.85 -2.80 -11.49
CA ASP A 97 4.49 -2.61 -12.80
C ASP A 97 4.32 -1.17 -13.30
N ARG A 98 3.09 -0.65 -13.29
CA ARG A 98 2.84 0.75 -13.68
C ARG A 98 3.57 1.75 -12.81
N ALA A 99 3.65 1.52 -11.50
CA ALA A 99 4.41 2.39 -10.60
C ALA A 99 5.91 2.35 -10.92
N LYS A 100 6.47 1.16 -11.19
CA LYS A 100 7.88 0.98 -11.59
C LYS A 100 8.19 1.65 -12.92
N PHE A 101 7.28 1.55 -13.90
CA PHE A 101 7.39 2.25 -15.17
C PHE A 101 7.50 3.77 -15.00
N GLU A 102 6.84 4.32 -13.97
CA GLU A 102 6.88 5.74 -13.60
C GLU A 102 8.07 6.11 -12.70
N GLY A 103 9.03 5.18 -12.53
CA GLY A 103 10.25 5.38 -11.75
C GLY A 103 10.08 5.20 -10.24
N ALA A 104 8.99 4.59 -9.79
CA ALA A 104 8.80 4.34 -8.36
C ALA A 104 9.82 3.36 -7.79
N LYS A 105 10.20 3.58 -6.53
CA LYS A 105 10.80 2.56 -5.66
C LYS A 105 9.71 1.91 -4.82
N LEU A 106 9.59 0.59 -4.90
CA LEU A 106 8.58 -0.16 -4.18
C LEU A 106 9.12 -0.68 -2.87
N ILE A 107 8.44 -0.33 -1.78
CA ILE A 107 8.80 -0.72 -0.42
C ILE A 107 7.71 -1.63 0.13
N LEU A 108 8.10 -2.83 0.55
CA LEU A 108 7.26 -3.76 1.28
C LEU A 108 7.42 -3.54 2.78
N ALA A 109 6.33 -3.32 3.51
CA ALA A 109 6.31 -3.45 4.96
C ALA A 109 5.85 -4.86 5.34
N ASP A 110 6.64 -5.58 6.13
CA ASP A 110 6.30 -6.93 6.58
C ASP A 110 6.75 -7.19 8.03
N ALA A 111 6.23 -8.26 8.64
CA ALA A 111 6.65 -8.78 9.94
C ALA A 111 6.22 -10.25 10.06
N PRO A 112 6.81 -11.03 10.99
CA PRO A 112 6.34 -12.38 11.29
C PRO A 112 4.83 -12.47 11.50
N ALA A 113 4.22 -13.54 11.00
CA ALA A 113 2.77 -13.78 11.02
C ALA A 113 2.17 -13.63 12.43
N GLU A 114 2.85 -14.15 13.43
CA GLU A 114 2.46 -14.12 14.84
C GLU A 114 2.39 -12.67 15.36
N ILE A 115 3.39 -11.85 15.03
CA ILE A 115 3.43 -10.43 15.41
C ILE A 115 2.31 -9.66 14.73
N ARG A 116 2.08 -9.91 13.43
CA ARG A 116 1.00 -9.27 12.67
C ARG A 116 -0.37 -9.65 13.21
N PHE A 117 -0.57 -10.92 13.54
CA PHE A 117 -1.80 -11.42 14.15
C PHE A 117 -2.09 -10.74 15.50
N GLU A 118 -1.10 -10.66 16.41
CA GLU A 118 -1.29 -10.01 17.71
C GLU A 118 -1.67 -8.52 17.56
N ARG A 119 -1.11 -7.82 16.56
CA ARG A 119 -1.51 -6.44 16.23
C ARG A 119 -2.97 -6.33 15.80
N LEU A 120 -3.44 -7.24 14.94
CA LEU A 120 -4.85 -7.25 14.51
C LEU A 120 -5.79 -7.53 15.69
N LYS A 121 -5.42 -8.46 16.57
CA LYS A 121 -6.18 -8.79 17.77
C LYS A 121 -6.32 -7.59 18.72
N GLN A 122 -5.27 -6.79 18.85
CA GLN A 122 -5.30 -5.55 19.64
C GLN A 122 -6.12 -4.44 18.97
N ARG A 123 -6.10 -4.37 17.64
CA ARG A 123 -6.79 -3.36 16.85
C ARG A 123 -8.32 -3.49 16.89
N LYS A 124 -8.85 -4.72 16.99
CA LYS A 124 -10.28 -5.03 17.17
C LYS A 124 -11.22 -4.36 16.16
N ARG A 125 -10.84 -4.28 14.88
CA ARG A 125 -11.82 -3.96 13.83
C ARG A 125 -12.78 -5.12 13.63
N GLU A 126 -13.97 -4.81 13.13
CA GLU A 126 -15.03 -5.79 12.87
C GLU A 126 -14.56 -6.96 11.97
N ASP A 127 -13.64 -6.69 11.04
CA ASP A 127 -13.07 -7.66 10.10
C ASP A 127 -11.75 -8.32 10.56
N ASP A 128 -11.22 -7.94 11.73
CA ASP A 128 -9.95 -8.49 12.23
C ASP A 128 -10.09 -9.94 12.70
N ALA A 129 -9.19 -10.80 12.24
CA ALA A 129 -9.14 -12.20 12.65
C ALA A 129 -8.94 -12.33 14.18
N GLN A 130 -9.75 -13.19 14.81
CA GLN A 130 -9.71 -13.44 16.26
C GLN A 130 -8.84 -14.65 16.63
N THR A 131 -8.45 -15.47 15.66
CA THR A 131 -7.59 -16.65 15.84
C THR A 131 -6.50 -16.66 14.78
N ILE A 132 -5.35 -17.26 15.11
CA ILE A 132 -4.23 -17.40 14.17
C ILE A 132 -4.65 -18.19 12.91
N GLY A 133 -5.48 -19.22 13.06
CA GLY A 133 -6.01 -19.98 11.92
C GLY A 133 -6.81 -19.11 10.94
N LYS A 134 -7.75 -18.30 11.45
CA LYS A 134 -8.52 -17.36 10.62
C LYS A 134 -7.64 -16.30 9.98
N PHE A 135 -6.60 -15.86 10.69
CA PHE A 135 -5.62 -14.92 10.15
C PHE A 135 -4.85 -15.52 8.96
N MET A 136 -4.35 -16.75 9.10
CA MET A 136 -3.64 -17.45 8.01
C MET A 136 -4.57 -17.70 6.80
N GLU A 137 -5.84 -18.00 7.03
CA GLU A 137 -6.84 -18.11 5.97
C GLU A 137 -7.07 -16.78 5.24
N GLN A 138 -7.22 -15.68 6.00
CA GLN A 138 -7.35 -14.33 5.43
C GLN A 138 -6.13 -13.93 4.63
N GLU A 139 -4.93 -14.19 5.16
CA GLU A 139 -3.67 -13.94 4.48
C GLU A 139 -3.59 -14.70 3.16
N LYS A 140 -3.82 -16.02 3.17
CA LYS A 140 -3.82 -16.84 1.96
C LYS A 140 -4.85 -16.37 0.94
N ALA A 141 -6.04 -16.00 1.39
CA ALA A 141 -7.08 -15.47 0.54
C ALA A 141 -6.69 -14.12 -0.09
N GLU A 142 -6.03 -13.24 0.67
CA GLU A 142 -5.54 -11.95 0.18
C GLU A 142 -4.41 -12.12 -0.85
N TRP A 143 -3.47 -13.02 -0.57
CA TRP A 143 -2.38 -13.36 -1.49
C TRP A 143 -2.91 -13.89 -2.81
N LYS A 144 -3.85 -14.83 -2.77
CA LYS A 144 -4.49 -15.37 -3.98
C LYS A 144 -5.30 -14.31 -4.72
N ARG A 145 -6.09 -13.50 -4.00
CA ARG A 145 -6.95 -12.48 -4.60
C ARG A 145 -6.18 -11.43 -5.36
N PHE A 146 -5.02 -11.03 -4.84
CA PHE A 146 -4.23 -9.95 -5.43
C PHE A 146 -3.02 -10.42 -6.21
N ASP A 147 -2.81 -11.74 -6.35
CA ASP A 147 -1.60 -12.30 -6.97
C ASP A 147 -0.34 -11.68 -6.32
N PHE A 148 -0.32 -11.70 -4.99
CA PHE A 148 0.65 -10.95 -4.21
C PHE A 148 2.07 -11.47 -4.45
N GLU A 149 2.23 -12.78 -4.70
CA GLU A 149 3.52 -13.39 -5.08
C GLU A 149 4.16 -12.68 -6.28
N LYS A 150 3.40 -12.49 -7.37
CA LYS A 150 3.90 -11.73 -8.53
C LYS A 150 4.12 -10.25 -8.24
N THR A 151 3.37 -9.69 -7.29
CA THR A 151 3.55 -8.29 -6.88
C THR A 151 4.89 -8.11 -6.15
N LEU A 152 5.34 -9.13 -5.40
CA LEU A 152 6.62 -9.10 -4.69
C LEU A 152 7.82 -9.05 -5.62
N GLU A 153 7.70 -9.53 -6.86
CA GLU A 153 8.79 -9.47 -7.87
C GLU A 153 9.21 -8.02 -8.21
N TYR A 154 8.36 -7.03 -7.93
CA TYR A 154 8.63 -5.62 -8.20
C TYR A 154 9.24 -4.87 -6.99
N VAL A 155 9.33 -5.51 -5.83
CA VAL A 155 9.80 -4.89 -4.58
C VAL A 155 11.29 -4.57 -4.65
N ASP A 156 11.64 -3.31 -4.38
CA ASP A 156 13.04 -2.87 -4.27
C ASP A 156 13.57 -3.04 -2.85
N TYR A 157 12.73 -2.79 -1.84
CA TYR A 157 13.13 -2.78 -0.43
C TYR A 157 12.09 -3.45 0.46
N THR A 158 12.55 -4.15 1.50
CA THR A 158 11.68 -4.72 2.53
C THR A 158 12.00 -4.13 3.89
N LEU A 159 10.99 -3.57 4.55
CA LEU A 159 11.04 -3.11 5.94
C LEU A 159 10.61 -4.26 6.84
N ASN A 160 11.48 -4.67 7.75
CA ASN A 160 11.14 -5.61 8.80
C ASN A 160 10.57 -4.84 10.01
N ASN A 161 9.25 -4.90 10.16
CA ASN A 161 8.52 -4.32 11.27
C ASN A 161 8.25 -5.35 12.39
N SER A 162 9.23 -6.21 12.72
CA SER A 162 9.17 -7.07 13.91
C SER A 162 9.59 -6.33 15.18
N GLY A 163 10.36 -5.26 15.03
CA GLY A 163 11.00 -4.50 16.10
C GLY A 163 10.16 -3.36 16.68
N ASN A 164 10.84 -2.39 17.28
CA ASN A 164 10.23 -1.17 17.80
C ASN A 164 10.12 -0.06 16.74
N LEU A 165 9.47 1.06 17.07
CA LEU A 165 9.29 2.18 16.14
C LEU A 165 10.59 2.87 15.74
N GLU A 166 11.56 2.95 16.65
CA GLU A 166 12.85 3.57 16.36
C GLU A 166 13.61 2.75 15.31
N GLU A 167 13.66 1.43 15.48
CA GLU A 167 14.25 0.50 14.51
C GLU A 167 13.57 0.57 13.14
N LEU A 168 12.23 0.65 13.11
CA LEU A 168 11.48 0.84 11.87
C LEU A 168 11.82 2.18 11.19
N TYR A 169 11.90 3.26 11.97
CA TYR A 169 12.20 4.59 11.44
C TYR A 169 13.64 4.71 10.95
N THR A 170 14.59 4.04 11.60
CA THR A 170 15.97 3.93 11.13
C THR A 170 16.02 3.23 9.78
N GLN A 171 15.41 2.05 9.63
CA GLN A 171 15.31 1.35 8.33
C GLN A 171 14.72 2.23 7.22
N ILE A 172 13.66 3.00 7.53
CA ILE A 172 13.07 3.93 6.55
C ILE A 172 14.08 5.02 6.16
N ASN A 173 14.81 5.60 7.12
CA ASN A 173 15.79 6.64 6.83
C ASN A 173 16.97 6.14 6.01
N ASP A 174 17.41 4.90 6.26
CA ASP A 174 18.50 4.26 5.50
C ASP A 174 18.09 4.09 4.04
N ILE A 175 16.90 3.49 3.80
CA ILE A 175 16.35 3.35 2.44
C ILE A 175 16.17 4.70 1.75
N LEU A 176 15.66 5.72 2.46
CA LEU A 176 15.51 7.06 1.89
C LEU A 176 16.85 7.68 1.49
N SER A 177 17.91 7.44 2.27
CA SER A 177 19.26 7.94 1.97
C SER A 177 19.82 7.28 0.71
N GLU A 178 19.66 5.96 0.58
CA GLU A 178 20.03 5.22 -0.63
C GLU A 178 19.28 5.71 -1.87
N ILE A 179 17.97 5.97 -1.77
CA ILE A 179 17.14 6.46 -2.88
C ILE A 179 17.55 7.88 -3.30
N ASP A 180 17.89 8.72 -2.32
CA ASP A 180 18.41 10.08 -2.55
C ASP A 180 19.83 10.08 -3.12
N GLY A 181 20.55 8.95 -3.04
CA GLY A 181 21.95 8.81 -3.48
C GLY A 181 22.94 9.44 -2.50
N ARG A 182 22.66 9.36 -1.20
CA ARG A 182 23.52 9.81 -0.11
C ARG A 182 24.14 8.64 0.64
#